data_AF-A0A9D8JMC6-F1
#
_entry.id   AF-A0A9D8JMC6-F1
#
_cell.length_a   1.000
_cell.length_b   1.000
_cell.length_c   1.000
_cell.angle_alpha   90.00
_cell.angle_beta   90.00
_cell.angle_gamma   90.00
#
_symmetry.space_group_name_H-M   'P 1'
#
loop_
_entity.id
_entity.type
_entity.pdbx_description
1 polymer ?
#
loop_
_entity_poly.entity_id
_entity_poly.type
_entity_poly.pdbx_seq_one_letter_code
_entity_poly.pdbx_strand_id
1 'polypeptide(L)' 'MTNSGKIFLSEAALRVPHEGHDRHLCELRSTMTQEQYKCFIQDAQYYCQHCGRSAASSENLCFPEKI' A
#
# COMPACT_ATOMS: atom_id res chain seq x y z
N MET A 1 4.90 -23.26 20.91
CA MET A 1 3.64 -22.57 20.59
C MET A 1 4.01 -21.30 19.82
N THR A 2 3.46 -21.16 18.62
CA THR A 2 3.88 -20.26 17.55
C THR A 2 3.75 -18.79 17.94
N ASN A 3 4.90 -18.11 18.04
CA ASN A 3 4.97 -16.67 18.22
C ASN A 3 4.78 -16.00 16.85
N SER A 4 3.55 -15.98 16.36
CA SER A 4 3.18 -15.24 15.16
C SER A 4 2.77 -13.84 15.59
N GLY A 5 3.74 -12.92 15.60
CA GLY A 5 3.54 -11.49 15.80
C GLY A 5 2.72 -10.85 14.68
N LYS A 6 1.45 -11.21 14.57
CA LYS A 6 0.47 -10.47 13.79
C LYS A 6 0.07 -9.26 14.63
N ILE A 7 0.62 -8.11 14.29
CA ILE A 7 0.20 -6.83 14.87
C ILE A 7 -1.31 -6.71 14.61
N PHE A 8 -2.10 -6.81 15.67
CA PHE A 8 -3.55 -6.66 15.61
C PHE A 8 -3.88 -5.15 15.60
N LEU A 9 -3.61 -4.49 14.48
CA LEU A 9 -4.09 -3.13 14.26
C LEU A 9 -5.61 -3.19 14.14
N SER A 10 -6.32 -2.40 14.94
CA SER A 10 -7.77 -2.28 14.84
C SER A 10 -8.16 -1.68 13.47
N GLU A 11 -9.34 -2.02 12.95
CA GLU A 11 -9.87 -1.43 11.71
C GLU A 11 -9.88 0.11 11.74
N ALA A 12 -9.97 0.70 12.93
CA ALA A 12 -9.84 2.14 13.14
C ALA A 12 -8.41 2.65 12.93
N ALA A 13 -7.39 1.93 13.41
CA ALA A 13 -5.98 2.29 13.21
C ALA A 13 -5.55 2.20 11.74
N LEU A 14 -6.21 1.35 10.96
CA LEU A 14 -6.00 1.22 9.51
C LEU A 14 -6.62 2.36 8.68
N ARG A 15 -7.50 3.17 9.27
CA ARG A 15 -8.13 4.35 8.65
C ARG A 15 -7.41 5.65 9.00
N VAL A 16 -6.42 5.62 9.88
CA VAL A 16 -5.62 6.80 10.21
C VAL A 16 -4.48 6.88 9.19
N PRO A 17 -4.28 8.04 8.52
CA PRO A 17 -3.08 8.25 7.71
C PRO A 17 -1.85 8.03 8.61
N HIS A 18 -1.07 6.99 8.31
CA HIS A 18 0.24 6.83 8.93
C HIS A 18 1.22 7.83 8.29
N GLU A 19 2.40 7.99 8.86
CA GLU A 19 3.42 8.87 8.30
C GLU A 19 3.76 8.49 6.84
N GLY A 20 3.77 9.47 5.93
CA GLY A 20 4.04 9.28 4.51
C GLY A 20 2.89 8.72 3.66
N HIS A 21 1.68 8.59 4.22
CA HIS A 21 0.52 8.04 3.50
C HIS A 21 0.14 8.84 2.24
N ASP A 22 0.39 10.14 2.24
CA ASP A 22 0.19 11.08 1.13
C ASP A 22 1.04 10.74 -0.12
N ARG A 23 2.10 9.95 0.05
CA ARG A 23 3.00 9.51 -1.03
C ARG A 23 2.72 8.11 -1.55
N HIS A 24 1.73 7.41 -0.97
CA HIS A 24 1.38 6.05 -1.38
C HIS A 24 0.18 6.03 -2.33
N LEU A 25 0.06 4.95 -3.11
CA LEU A 25 -1.01 4.77 -4.10
C LEU A 25 -2.42 4.73 -3.50
N CYS A 26 -2.55 4.57 -2.19
CA CYS A 26 -3.84 4.70 -1.50
C CYS A 26 -4.43 6.10 -1.69
N GLU A 27 -3.59 7.13 -1.55
CA GLU A 27 -3.98 8.54 -1.66
C GLU A 27 -3.75 9.08 -3.07
N LEU A 28 -2.59 8.79 -3.68
CA LEU A 28 -2.21 9.30 -4.99
C LEU A 28 -3.19 8.93 -6.11
N ARG A 29 -4.00 7.89 -5.93
CA ARG A 29 -5.02 7.50 -6.92
C ARG A 29 -6.08 8.58 -7.14
N SER A 30 -6.40 9.39 -6.12
CA SER A 30 -7.41 10.44 -6.23
C SER A 30 -6.89 11.68 -6.96
N THR A 31 -5.57 11.87 -6.98
CA THR A 31 -4.91 13.09 -7.48
C THR A 31 -4.19 12.90 -8.82
N MET A 32 -3.75 11.67 -9.13
CA MET A 32 -3.03 11.35 -10.36
C MET A 32 -3.96 11.08 -11.55
N THR A 33 -3.48 11.41 -12.76
CA THR A 33 -4.14 10.94 -13.98
C THR A 33 -3.95 9.43 -14.16
N GLN A 34 -4.74 8.83 -15.06
CA GLN A 34 -4.65 7.41 -15.35
C GLN A 34 -3.25 7.01 -15.86
N GLU A 35 -2.62 7.86 -16.67
CA GLU A 35 -1.30 7.64 -17.25
C GLU A 35 -0.22 7.67 -16.18
N GLN A 36 -0.27 8.67 -15.29
CA GLN A 36 0.64 8.78 -14.16
C GLN A 36 0.51 7.56 -13.23
N TYR A 37 -0.72 7.17 -12.91
CA TYR A 37 -0.98 6.01 -12.06
C TYR A 37 -0.48 4.70 -12.69
N LYS A 38 -0.60 4.56 -14.02
CA LYS A 38 -0.15 3.38 -14.76
C LYS A 38 1.35 3.11 -14.57
N CYS A 39 2.18 4.16 -14.52
CA CYS A 39 3.62 4.03 -14.31
C CYS A 39 3.98 3.35 -12.98
N PHE A 40 3.14 3.48 -11.95
CA PHE A 40 3.40 2.88 -10.65
C PHE A 40 2.93 1.43 -10.54
N ILE A 41 1.88 1.07 -11.27
CA ILE A 41 1.26 -0.27 -11.20
C ILE A 41 1.75 -1.22 -12.30
N GLN A 42 2.39 -0.69 -13.35
CA GLN A 42 2.95 -1.50 -14.41
C GLN A 42 4.11 -2.37 -13.86
N ASP A 43 4.18 -3.62 -14.31
CA ASP A 43 5.19 -4.59 -13.86
C ASP A 43 5.22 -4.76 -12.33
N ALA A 44 4.05 -4.68 -11.68
CA ALA A 44 3.92 -4.75 -10.24
C ALA A 44 4.63 -5.99 -9.65
N GLN A 45 5.49 -5.74 -8.68
CA GLN A 45 6.25 -6.76 -7.93
C GLN A 45 5.76 -6.89 -6.49
N TYR A 46 4.98 -5.91 -6.03
CA TYR A 46 4.47 -5.84 -4.68
C TYR A 46 2.97 -5.55 -4.68
N TYR A 47 2.28 -6.01 -3.65
CA TYR A 47 0.90 -5.65 -3.35
C TYR A 47 0.77 -5.20 -1.90
N CYS A 48 -0.17 -4.31 -1.62
CA CYS A 48 -0.45 -3.89 -0.26
C CYS A 48 -1.37 -4.91 0.40
N GLN A 49 -0.91 -5.56 1.48
CA GLN A 49 -1.69 -6.58 2.20
C GLN A 49 -2.98 -6.04 2.81
N HIS A 50 -3.06 -4.72 3.02
CA HIS A 50 -4.23 -4.10 3.61
C HIS A 50 -5.28 -3.69 2.58
N CYS A 51 -4.86 -3.04 1.49
CA CYS A 51 -5.78 -2.33 0.60
C CYS A 51 -5.81 -2.90 -0.83
N GLY A 52 -4.96 -3.90 -1.12
CA GLY A 52 -4.95 -4.67 -2.35
C GLY A 52 -4.38 -3.97 -3.58
N ARG A 53 -3.87 -2.73 -3.47
CA ARG A 53 -3.20 -2.06 -4.60
C ARG A 53 -1.84 -2.71 -4.84
N SER A 54 -1.45 -2.83 -6.11
CA SER A 54 -0.16 -3.35 -6.53
C SER A 54 0.74 -2.25 -7.07
N ALA A 55 2.04 -2.39 -6.90
CA ALA A 55 3.04 -1.44 -7.38
C ALA A 55 4.33 -2.12 -7.82
N ALA A 56 5.07 -1.46 -8.71
CA ALA A 56 6.42 -1.87 -9.12
C ALA A 56 7.44 -1.79 -7.95
N SER A 57 7.25 -0.85 -7.02
CA SER A 57 8.10 -0.64 -5.84
C SER A 57 7.29 -0.68 -4.56
N SER A 58 7.88 -1.27 -3.51
CA SER A 58 7.31 -1.35 -2.17
C SER A 58 7.09 0.02 -1.52
N GLU A 59 7.91 1.02 -1.89
CA GLU A 59 7.85 2.39 -1.36
C GLU A 59 6.55 3.12 -1.74
N ASN A 60 5.81 2.63 -2.73
CA ASN A 60 4.56 3.22 -3.16
C ASN A 60 3.34 2.67 -2.38
N LEU A 61 3.56 1.78 -1.41
CA LEU A 61 2.52 1.04 -0.70
C LEU A 61 2.70 1.14 0.82
N CYS A 62 1.58 1.15 1.56
CA CYS A 62 1.59 1.23 3.02
C CYS A 62 2.12 -0.05 3.70
N PHE A 63 1.69 -1.21 3.19
CA PHE A 63 2.04 -2.53 3.73
C PHE A 63 2.44 -3.47 2.58
N PRO A 64 3.58 -3.20 1.92
CA PRO A 64 4.00 -3.96 0.76
C PRO A 64 4.34 -5.41 1.13
N GLU A 65 3.87 -6.34 0.31
CA GLU A 65 4.28 -7.74 0.28
C GLU A 65 4.64 -8.10 -1.15
N LYS A 66 5.61 -8.98 -1.33
CA LYS A 66 6.05 -9.39 -2.66
C LYS A 66 5.02 -10.33 -3.31
N ILE A 67 4.80 -10.17 -4.62
CA ILE A 67 3.97 -11.07 -5.44
C ILE A 67 4.72 -12.37 -5.75
#